data_AF-A0A9D1N394-F1
#
_entry.id   AF-A0A9D1N394-F1
#
_cell.length_a   1.000
_cell.length_b   1.000
_cell.length_c   1.000
_cell.angle_alpha   90.00
_cell.angle_beta   90.00
_cell.angle_gamma   90.00
#
_symmetry.space_group_name_H-M   'P 1'
#
loop_
_entity.id
_entity.type
_entity.pdbx_description
1 polymer ?
#
loop_
_entity_poly.entity_id
_entity_poly.type
_entity_poly.pdbx_seq_one_letter_code
_entity_poly.pdbx_strand_id
1 'polypeptide(L)'
;MEETLVEEAQLLPFSEISGLLETLMPAAYTPAVDPANPVESADIELTDAVLGLQRIAEQDSISSGLLTPLWCFYGVVTSTYRDGTVETRDARLDGAPLFVLNAVDGTVIDLERGY
;
A
#
# COMPACT_ATOMS: atom_id res chain seq x y z
N MET A 1 -19.27 11.73 -22.44
CA MET A 1 -18.19 11.32 -21.53
C MET A 1 -17.45 12.58 -21.17
N GLU A 2 -17.47 12.95 -19.90
CA GLU A 2 -16.69 14.07 -19.39
C GLU A 2 -15.36 13.48 -18.93
N GLU A 3 -14.29 13.83 -19.63
CA GLU A 3 -12.93 13.42 -19.29
C GLU A 3 -12.42 14.41 -18.23
N THR A 4 -12.31 13.97 -16.98
CA THR A 4 -11.67 14.77 -15.94
C THR A 4 -10.17 14.70 -16.14
N LEU A 5 -9.64 15.62 -16.94
CA LEU A 5 -8.20 15.77 -17.15
C LEU A 5 -7.62 16.70 -16.09
N VAL A 6 -6.76 16.17 -15.23
CA VAL A 6 -5.88 17.00 -14.39
C VAL A 6 -4.60 17.22 -15.18
N GLU A 7 -4.49 18.36 -15.86
CA GLU A 7 -3.41 18.65 -16.82
C GLU A 7 -2.01 18.64 -16.18
N GLU A 8 -1.89 18.94 -14.89
CA GLU A 8 -0.62 18.96 -14.16
C GLU A 8 -0.79 18.41 -12.74
N ALA A 9 -0.93 17.10 -12.61
CA ALA A 9 -0.91 16.46 -11.29
C ALA A 9 0.49 16.64 -10.66
N GLN A 10 0.60 17.56 -9.70
CA GLN A 10 1.82 17.73 -8.92
C GLN A 10 1.95 16.56 -7.96
N LEU A 11 3.04 15.81 -8.11
CA LEU A 11 3.37 14.74 -7.17
C LEU A 11 3.83 15.34 -5.85
N LEU A 12 3.40 14.74 -4.75
CA LEU A 12 4.00 15.04 -3.46
C LEU A 12 5.49 14.69 -3.49
N PRO A 13 6.34 15.48 -2.81
CA PRO A 13 7.73 15.11 -2.58
C PRO A 13 7.82 13.73 -1.94
N PHE A 14 8.81 12.94 -2.34
CA PHE A 14 9.00 11.61 -1.77
C PHE A 14 9.11 11.61 -0.25
N SER A 15 9.68 12.67 0.35
CA SER A 15 9.77 12.82 1.80
C SER A 15 8.41 12.90 2.50
N GLU A 16 7.40 13.48 1.84
CA GLU A 16 6.04 13.53 2.38
C GLU A 16 5.39 12.15 2.29
N ILE A 17 5.56 11.46 1.15
CA ILE A 17 5.08 10.08 0.96
C ILE A 17 5.74 9.12 1.97
N SER A 18 7.05 9.19 2.16
CA SER A 18 7.76 8.34 3.12
C SER A 18 7.36 8.66 4.56
N GLY A 19 7.16 9.94 4.88
CA GLY A 19 6.67 10.35 6.20
C GLY A 19 5.26 9.81 6.49
N LEU A 20 4.37 9.77 5.49
CA LEU A 20 3.05 9.15 5.64
C LEU A 20 3.16 7.65 5.93
N LEU A 21 4.05 6.93 5.23
CA LEU A 21 4.25 5.50 5.49
C LEU A 21 4.63 5.19 6.92
N GLU A 22 5.56 5.96 7.51
CA GLU A 22 5.98 5.77 8.90
C GLU A 22 4.79 5.84 9.88
N THR A 23 3.76 6.64 9.55
CA THR A 23 2.54 6.73 10.36
C THR A 23 1.55 5.60 10.09
N LEU A 24 1.56 5.00 8.90
CA LEU A 24 0.63 3.95 8.48
C LEU A 24 1.10 2.55 8.85
N MET A 25 2.42 2.30 8.81
CA MET A 25 3.02 0.99 9.07
C MET A 25 2.54 0.35 10.39
N PRO A 26 2.47 1.07 11.53
CA PRO A 26 2.00 0.49 12.78
C PRO A 26 0.55 0.01 12.69
N ALA A 27 -0.33 0.74 11.98
CA ALA A 27 -1.75 0.41 11.88
C ALA A 27 -2.00 -0.78 10.95
N ALA A 28 -1.25 -0.89 9.85
CA ALA A 28 -1.38 -1.98 8.88
C ALA A 28 -1.00 -3.36 9.46
N TYR A 29 -0.10 -3.37 10.43
CA TYR A 29 0.36 -4.59 11.11
C TYR A 29 0.05 -4.60 12.62
N THR A 30 -0.88 -3.74 13.06
CA THR A 30 -1.49 -3.83 14.40
C THR A 30 -2.15 -5.22 14.51
N PRO A 31 -1.94 -5.95 15.62
CA PRO A 31 -2.19 -7.38 15.66
C PRO A 31 -3.69 -7.71 15.65
N ALA A 32 -4.19 -8.07 14.48
CA ALA A 32 -5.30 -8.97 14.23
C ALA A 32 -4.98 -9.61 12.86
N VAL A 33 -5.08 -10.92 12.61
CA VAL A 33 -6.33 -11.67 12.52
C VAL A 33 -6.07 -13.19 12.64
N ASP A 34 -5.65 -13.65 13.83
CA ASP A 34 -6.08 -14.98 14.31
C ASP A 34 -6.31 -14.86 15.82
N PRO A 35 -7.56 -14.92 16.32
CA PRO A 35 -7.83 -14.90 17.76
C PRO A 35 -7.12 -16.04 18.51
N ALA A 36 -6.84 -17.15 17.83
CA ALA A 36 -6.17 -18.32 18.41
C ALA A 36 -4.66 -18.15 18.52
N ASN A 37 -4.02 -17.45 17.58
CA ASN A 37 -2.60 -17.14 17.61
C ASN A 37 -2.31 -15.74 17.02
N PRO A 38 -2.48 -14.66 17.80
CA PRO A 38 -2.23 -13.32 17.30
C PRO A 38 -0.74 -13.09 17.06
N VAL A 39 -0.43 -12.27 16.06
CA VAL A 39 0.90 -11.69 15.88
C VAL A 39 1.27 -10.91 17.15
N GLU A 40 2.44 -11.18 17.72
CA GLU A 40 2.98 -10.48 18.89
C GLU A 40 3.82 -9.28 18.46
N SER A 41 4.62 -9.44 17.41
CA SER A 41 5.40 -8.36 16.78
C SER A 41 5.56 -8.59 15.29
N ALA A 42 5.77 -7.50 14.55
CA ALA A 42 6.13 -7.54 13.14
C ALA A 42 7.31 -6.60 12.88
N ASP A 43 8.36 -7.13 12.26
CA ASP A 43 9.48 -6.36 11.73
C ASP A 43 9.24 -6.13 10.24
N ILE A 44 9.23 -4.87 9.81
CA ILE A 44 8.97 -4.48 8.42
C ILE A 44 10.18 -3.76 7.86
N GLU A 45 10.76 -4.31 6.81
CA GLU A 45 11.88 -3.73 6.07
C GLU A 45 11.41 -3.36 4.67
N LEU A 46 11.29 -2.07 4.36
CA LEU A 46 10.98 -1.59 3.01
C LEU A 46 12.25 -1.59 2.16
N THR A 47 12.24 -2.29 1.04
CA THR A 47 13.40 -2.44 0.13
C THR A 47 13.27 -1.62 -1.14
N ASP A 48 12.05 -1.34 -1.58
CA ASP A 48 11.80 -0.66 -2.84
C ASP A 48 10.60 0.29 -2.75
N ALA A 49 10.74 1.40 -3.46
CA ALA A 49 9.65 2.30 -3.80
C ALA A 49 9.58 2.41 -5.33
N VAL A 50 8.43 2.06 -5.91
CA VAL A 50 8.21 2.09 -7.37
C VAL A 50 7.09 3.07 -7.68
N LEU A 51 7.39 4.09 -8.48
CA LEU A 51 6.40 5.00 -9.04
C LEU A 51 5.88 4.46 -10.36
N GLY A 52 4.56 4.33 -10.49
CA GLY A 52 3.92 3.86 -11.71
C GLY A 52 2.54 4.49 -11.91
N LEU A 53 2.01 4.38 -13.13
CA LEU A 53 0.62 4.77 -13.41
C LEU A 53 -0.29 3.55 -13.28
N GLN A 54 -1.41 3.70 -12.60
CA GLN A 54 -2.40 2.65 -12.47
C GLN A 54 -3.80 3.20 -12.71
N ARG A 55 -4.60 2.42 -13.46
CA ARG A 55 -6.03 2.71 -13.59
C ARG A 55 -6.73 2.18 -12.35
N ILE A 56 -7.35 3.08 -11.61
CA ILE A 56 -8.24 2.72 -10.51
C ILE A 56 -9.67 2.81 -11.06
N ALA A 57 -10.45 1.73 -10.91
CA ALA A 57 -11.84 1.74 -11.30
C ALA A 57 -12.61 2.73 -10.41
N GLU A 58 -13.49 3.53 -11.01
CA GLU A 58 -14.47 4.27 -10.22
C GLU A 58 -15.47 3.27 -9.62
N GLN A 59 -15.95 3.57 -8.40
CA GLN A 59 -16.95 2.75 -7.73
C GLN A 59 -18.16 2.54 -8.66
N ASP A 60 -18.61 1.30 -8.78
CA ASP A 60 -19.74 0.85 -9.62
C ASP A 60 -19.58 1.02 -11.15
N SER A 61 -18.35 1.20 -11.66
CA SER A 61 -18.09 1.29 -13.11
C SER A 61 -16.99 0.36 -13.60
N ILE A 62 -17.33 -0.48 -14.58
CA ILE A 62 -16.36 -1.36 -15.26
C ILE A 62 -15.58 -0.58 -16.33
N SER A 63 -16.20 0.44 -16.94
CA SER A 63 -15.68 1.13 -18.14
C SER A 63 -15.04 2.49 -17.89
N SER A 64 -15.33 3.15 -16.77
CA SER A 64 -14.61 4.37 -16.35
C SER A 64 -13.59 4.05 -15.27
N GLY A 65 -12.61 4.92 -15.10
CA GLY A 65 -11.55 4.75 -14.11
C GLY A 65 -10.53 5.86 -14.23
N LEU A 66 -9.98 6.27 -13.10
CA LEU A 66 -8.98 7.32 -13.02
C LEU A 66 -7.60 6.69 -13.24
N LEU A 67 -6.87 7.16 -14.25
CA LEU A 67 -5.45 6.87 -14.38
C LEU A 67 -4.68 7.81 -13.46
N THR A 68 -4.09 7.28 -12.38
CA THR A 68 -3.40 8.08 -11.37
C THR A 68 -1.99 7.54 -11.11
N PRO A 69 -0.98 8.39 -10.83
CA PRO A 69 0.32 7.93 -10.39
C PRO A 69 0.24 7.40 -8.95
N LEU A 70 0.82 6.21 -8.75
CA LEU A 70 0.89 5.52 -7.46
C LEU A 70 2.34 5.23 -7.09
N TRP A 71 2.63 5.35 -5.81
CA TRP A 71 3.82 4.77 -5.20
C TRP A 71 3.47 3.40 -4.61
N CYS A 72 4.14 2.36 -5.12
CA CYS A 72 4.05 1.01 -4.61
C CYS A 72 5.30 0.68 -3.81
N PHE A 73 5.13 0.34 -2.54
CA PHE A 73 6.22 0.01 -1.63
C PHE A 73 6.30 -1.49 -1.41
N TYR A 74 7.51 -2.03 -1.59
CA TYR A 74 7.80 -3.43 -1.40
C TYR A 74 8.84 -3.59 -0.30
N GLY A 75 8.88 -4.78 0.26
CA GLY A 75 9.74 -5.11 1.38
C GLY A 75 9.49 -6.50 1.90
N VAL A 76 10.09 -6.75 3.04
CA VAL A 76 9.96 -8.00 3.79
C VAL A 76 9.25 -7.72 5.10
N VAL A 77 8.27 -8.55 5.44
CA VAL A 77 7.61 -8.54 6.74
C VAL A 77 7.93 -9.83 7.45
N THR A 78 8.49 -9.74 8.65
CA THR A 78 8.70 -10.88 9.54
C THR A 78 7.78 -10.76 10.74
N SER A 79 6.81 -11.66 10.83
CA SER A 79 5.83 -11.72 11.91
C SER A 79 6.25 -12.77 12.94
N THR A 80 6.31 -12.37 14.21
CA THR A 80 6.46 -13.30 15.33
C THR A 80 5.11 -13.44 16.01
N TYR A 81 4.66 -14.68 16.17
CA TYR A 81 3.39 -15.03 16.78
C TYR A 81 3.58 -15.39 18.25
N ARG A 82 2.50 -15.31 19.04
CA ARG A 82 2.54 -15.58 20.49
C ARG A 82 3.00 -17.01 20.83
N ASP A 83 2.74 -17.98 19.97
CA ASP A 83 3.21 -19.36 20.15
C ASP A 83 4.71 -19.54 19.82
N GLY A 84 5.40 -18.47 19.41
CA GLY A 84 6.80 -18.47 19.01
C GLY A 84 7.02 -18.81 17.53
N THR A 85 5.97 -19.06 16.76
CA THR A 85 6.07 -19.22 15.31
C THR A 85 6.58 -17.92 14.69
N VAL A 86 7.45 -18.04 13.68
CA VAL A 86 7.97 -16.91 12.89
C VAL A 86 7.65 -17.16 11.44
N GLU A 87 7.00 -16.20 10.80
CA GLU A 87 6.72 -16.22 9.37
C GLU A 87 7.33 -15.00 8.69
N THR A 88 7.93 -15.23 7.52
CA THR A 88 8.49 -14.16 6.70
C THR A 88 7.79 -14.12 5.35
N ARG A 89 7.35 -12.93 4.96
CA ARG A 89 6.71 -12.64 3.67
C ARG A 89 7.56 -11.64 2.90
N ASP A 90 7.83 -11.94 1.63
CA ASP A 90 8.52 -11.05 0.71
C ASP A 90 7.52 -10.53 -0.34
N ALA A 91 7.24 -9.23 -0.28
CA ALA A 91 6.26 -8.57 -1.15
C ALA A 91 6.62 -8.61 -2.63
N ARG A 92 7.92 -8.63 -2.96
CA ARG A 92 8.38 -8.71 -4.36
C ARG A 92 8.14 -10.10 -4.91
N LEU A 93 8.45 -11.14 -4.14
CA LEU A 93 8.22 -12.52 -4.55
C LEU A 93 6.73 -12.83 -4.71
N ASP A 94 5.89 -12.24 -3.85
CA ASP A 94 4.44 -12.38 -3.92
C ASP A 94 3.81 -11.54 -5.05
N GLY A 95 4.57 -10.60 -5.63
CA GLY A 95 4.05 -9.66 -6.63
C GLY A 95 2.99 -8.69 -6.07
N ALA A 96 2.93 -8.52 -4.76
CA ALA A 96 1.92 -7.73 -4.06
C ALA A 96 2.60 -6.71 -3.14
N PRO A 97 2.52 -5.39 -3.44
CA PRO A 97 3.14 -4.37 -2.59
C PRO A 97 2.53 -4.37 -1.18
N LEU A 98 3.34 -3.99 -0.20
CA LEU A 98 2.91 -3.86 1.20
C LEU A 98 2.03 -2.62 1.38
N PHE A 99 2.35 -1.55 0.67
CA PHE A 99 1.61 -0.29 0.71
C PHE A 99 1.51 0.30 -0.68
N VAL A 100 0.35 0.91 -0.96
CA VAL A 100 0.10 1.64 -2.20
C VAL A 100 -0.48 3.00 -1.84
N LEU A 101 0.19 4.05 -2.27
CA LEU A 101 -0.20 5.43 -2.00
C LEU A 101 -0.41 6.16 -3.33
N ASN A 102 -1.47 6.96 -3.41
CA ASN A 102 -1.60 7.92 -4.50
C ASN A 102 -0.48 8.96 -4.38
N ALA A 103 0.26 9.16 -5.47
CA ALA A 103 1.42 10.04 -5.48
C ALA A 103 1.07 11.54 -5.52
N VAL A 104 -0.19 11.89 -5.83
CA VAL A 104 -0.72 13.27 -5.88
C VAL A 104 -1.16 13.76 -4.51
N ASP A 105 -1.78 12.90 -3.70
CA ASP A 105 -2.40 13.32 -2.43
C ASP A 105 -2.03 12.46 -1.21
N GLY A 106 -1.27 11.37 -1.40
CA GLY A 106 -0.82 10.49 -0.32
C GLY A 106 -1.90 9.58 0.25
N THR A 107 -3.08 9.49 -0.39
CA THR A 107 -4.15 8.59 0.05
C THR A 107 -3.75 7.12 -0.12
N VAL A 108 -4.14 6.28 0.85
CA VAL A 108 -3.93 4.82 0.78
C VAL A 108 -4.92 4.22 -0.22
N ILE A 109 -4.39 3.43 -1.16
CA ILE A 109 -5.19 2.70 -2.14
C ILE A 109 -5.23 1.23 -1.75
N ASP A 110 -6.44 0.70 -1.58
CA ASP A 110 -6.66 -0.73 -1.49
C ASP A 110 -6.74 -1.28 -2.93
N LEU A 111 -5.72 -2.02 -3.36
CA LEU A 111 -5.67 -2.55 -4.73
C LEU A 111 -6.79 -3.56 -5.04
N GLU A 112 -7.39 -4.20 -4.03
CA GLU A 112 -8.51 -5.14 -4.24
C GLU A 112 -9.85 -4.42 -4.33
N ARG A 113 -9.97 -3.24 -3.69
CA ARG A 113 -11.25 -2.52 -3.54
C ARG A 113 -11.32 -1.22 -4.35
N GLY A 114 -10.19 -0.69 -4.81
CA GLY A 114 -10.10 0.60 -5.49
C GLY A 114 -10.16 1.79 -4.53
N TYR A 115 -10.75 2.89 -5.00
CA TYR A 115 -11.12 4.05 -4.18
C TYR A 115 -12.44 3.82 -3.44
#